data_AF-A0A369TF17-F1
#
_entry.id   AF-A0A369TF17-F1
#
_cell.length_a   1.000
_cell.length_b   1.000
_cell.length_c   1.000
_cell.angle_alpha   90.00
_cell.angle_beta   90.00
_cell.angle_gamma   90.00
#
_symmetry.space_group_name_H-M   'P 1'
#
loop_
_entity.id
_entity.type
_entity.pdbx_description
1 polymer ?
#
loop_
_entity_poly.entity_id
_entity_poly.type
_entity_poly.pdbx_seq_one_letter_code
_entity_poly.pdbx_strand_id
1 'polypeptide(L)'
;MNRPLIRVRAGLAFMAGVLSAGLTAGPAGAVDFGAEMPDPGIEGYHFPEPETTLNKWIRGATDADETLINRHGWGLWAALTQPTGQTVGGIADARVYQTWLTPDSIVQAIEAPESAMLKSARRALVLQTPGQFHALGAKAAKAAQGCDFTTSPNECIKVAVSYSPGAAEHAYGNKLFLQSTLRAYANFGYDQIPTFPTYSVVVKPVYKVIRPQNDKPYAMYTWPGTPHPAKVFPEGPEWGNCVYVDVNNAGKGDGSVDADCSGATSDTTYNVDDFINIKVTQPDLAVLKDVTGEQQLHKGDYIILVGMHVTSREIERWTWQTFWWTPDPSNPPLPSSNAVASDMPDALSGAPAHYAMSIGYQMLSPAQPVNGGVNVGELVTVFNPYLEAGFDPAVFQEKRTVQTNAGPVATRYGVQSNCMTCHSLAMYDPTADYSDGGGPREAPYASDFYLARDDSVFDGNLQLDFLWSVVGFMDAAK
;
A
#
# COMPACT_ATOMS: atom_id res chain seq x y z
N MET A 1 -17.85 -59.78 -59.63
CA MET A 1 -16.46 -60.19 -59.39
C MET A 1 -16.03 -59.77 -57.99
N ASN A 2 -15.68 -60.75 -57.17
CA ASN A 2 -14.94 -60.80 -55.90
C ASN A 2 -14.59 -59.52 -55.09
N ARG A 3 -15.21 -59.43 -53.88
CA ARG A 3 -14.68 -59.21 -52.49
C ARG A 3 -13.63 -58.12 -52.18
N PRO A 4 -13.48 -57.62 -50.90
CA PRO A 4 -14.11 -58.08 -49.65
C PRO A 4 -14.70 -56.99 -48.71
N LEU A 5 -15.49 -57.49 -47.75
CA LEU A 5 -15.96 -56.86 -46.52
C LEU A 5 -14.83 -56.71 -45.48
N ILE A 6 -14.79 -55.58 -44.78
CA ILE A 6 -14.09 -55.43 -43.49
C ILE A 6 -15.10 -54.95 -42.43
N ARG A 7 -15.17 -55.72 -41.34
CA ARG A 7 -15.97 -55.47 -40.13
C ARG A 7 -15.36 -54.31 -39.34
N VAL A 8 -16.18 -53.37 -38.87
CA VAL A 8 -15.81 -52.46 -37.78
C VAL A 8 -16.62 -52.86 -36.54
N ARG A 9 -15.90 -53.19 -35.46
CA ARG A 9 -16.44 -53.48 -34.13
C ARG A 9 -16.75 -52.16 -33.42
N ALA A 10 -17.90 -52.13 -32.75
CA ALA A 10 -18.24 -51.13 -31.74
C ALA A 10 -17.32 -51.28 -30.52
N GLY A 11 -16.84 -50.15 -29.99
CA GLY A 11 -16.18 -50.04 -28.70
C GLY A 11 -16.69 -48.79 -27.99
N LEU A 12 -17.37 -48.99 -26.85
CA LEU A 12 -17.78 -47.96 -25.91
C LEU A 12 -16.56 -47.12 -25.47
N ALA A 13 -16.67 -45.79 -25.55
CA ALA A 13 -15.75 -44.88 -24.90
C ALA A 13 -16.32 -44.46 -23.54
N PHE A 14 -15.70 -44.94 -22.46
CA PHE A 14 -15.80 -44.35 -21.13
C PHE A 14 -14.97 -43.06 -21.13
N MET A 15 -15.62 -41.89 -20.99
CA MET A 15 -14.91 -40.67 -20.60
C MET A 15 -14.64 -40.72 -19.09
N ALA A 16 -13.40 -41.00 -18.71
CA ALA A 16 -12.89 -40.65 -17.40
C ALA A 16 -12.37 -39.21 -17.47
N GLY A 17 -13.04 -38.29 -16.78
CA GLY A 17 -12.53 -36.94 -16.53
C GLY A 17 -11.29 -37.01 -15.65
N VAL A 18 -10.19 -36.47 -16.14
CA VAL A 18 -9.00 -36.20 -15.33
C VAL A 18 -9.05 -34.71 -14.98
N LEU A 19 -9.32 -34.41 -13.70
CA LEU A 19 -8.93 -33.13 -13.12
C LEU A 19 -7.40 -33.07 -13.12
N SER A 20 -6.84 -32.23 -13.98
CA SER A 20 -5.42 -31.91 -13.94
C SER A 20 -5.18 -30.82 -12.90
N ALA A 21 -5.01 -31.20 -11.64
CA ALA A 21 -4.31 -30.36 -10.65
C ALA A 21 -2.81 -30.43 -10.98
N GLY A 22 -2.38 -29.58 -11.91
CA GLY A 22 -0.97 -29.45 -12.28
C GLY A 22 -0.21 -28.59 -11.29
N LEU A 23 0.26 -29.18 -10.19
CA LEU A 23 1.41 -28.64 -9.46
C LEU A 23 2.66 -28.89 -10.32
N THR A 24 2.98 -27.97 -11.22
CA THR A 24 4.30 -27.95 -11.85
C THR A 24 5.30 -27.49 -10.80
N ALA A 25 6.00 -28.44 -10.18
CA ALA A 25 7.23 -28.13 -9.46
C ALA A 25 8.20 -27.48 -10.45
N GLY A 26 8.43 -26.17 -10.29
CA GLY A 26 9.45 -25.44 -11.02
C GLY A 26 10.84 -26.03 -10.76
N PRO A 27 11.84 -25.71 -11.59
CA PRO A 27 13.21 -26.16 -11.36
C PRO A 27 13.67 -25.74 -9.96
N ALA A 28 14.27 -26.68 -9.22
CA ALA A 28 14.97 -26.38 -7.98
C ALA A 28 16.02 -25.28 -8.25
N GLY A 29 15.78 -24.06 -7.78
CA GLY A 29 16.64 -22.90 -8.07
C GLY A 29 15.93 -21.55 -8.23
N ALA A 30 14.60 -21.51 -8.44
CA ALA A 30 13.89 -20.25 -8.67
C ALA A 30 13.55 -19.51 -7.35
N VAL A 31 13.81 -18.20 -7.29
CA VAL A 31 13.32 -17.33 -6.22
C VAL A 31 11.79 -17.28 -6.31
N ASP A 32 11.11 -17.54 -5.20
CA ASP A 32 9.65 -17.39 -5.10
C ASP A 32 9.34 -15.94 -4.72
N PHE A 33 8.75 -15.20 -5.66
CA PHE A 33 8.44 -13.78 -5.51
C PHE A 33 7.02 -13.52 -4.94
N GLY A 34 6.25 -14.57 -4.62
CA GLY A 34 4.89 -14.48 -4.11
C GLY A 34 3.81 -14.76 -5.15
N ALA A 35 2.54 -14.62 -4.75
CA ALA A 35 1.39 -14.83 -5.61
C ALA A 35 1.20 -13.66 -6.58
N GLU A 36 0.88 -13.97 -7.84
CA GLU A 36 0.50 -12.96 -8.83
C GLU A 36 -0.83 -12.30 -8.48
N MET A 37 -1.07 -11.10 -9.03
CA MET A 37 -2.36 -10.42 -8.97
C MET A 37 -3.43 -11.25 -9.70
N PRO A 38 -4.46 -11.77 -9.00
CA PRO A 38 -5.53 -12.50 -9.65
C PRO A 38 -6.49 -11.54 -10.38
N ASP A 39 -7.26 -12.07 -11.33
CA ASP A 39 -8.48 -11.43 -11.79
C ASP A 39 -9.60 -11.69 -10.75
N PRO A 40 -10.12 -10.66 -10.06
CA PRO A 40 -11.17 -10.80 -9.05
C PRO A 40 -12.56 -11.01 -9.68
N GLY A 41 -12.69 -11.05 -11.01
CA GLY A 41 -13.96 -11.24 -11.71
C GLY A 41 -14.90 -10.03 -11.65
N ILE A 42 -14.33 -8.83 -11.46
CA ILE A 42 -15.09 -7.57 -11.42
C ILE A 42 -15.31 -7.07 -12.86
N GLU A 43 -16.56 -6.87 -13.24
CA GLU A 43 -16.90 -6.40 -14.59
C GLU A 43 -16.30 -5.02 -14.90
N GLY A 44 -15.53 -4.95 -15.98
CA GLY A 44 -14.86 -3.72 -16.44
C GLY A 44 -13.54 -3.43 -15.73
N TYR A 45 -13.09 -4.30 -14.84
CA TYR A 45 -11.73 -4.24 -14.27
C TYR A 45 -10.79 -5.14 -15.06
N HIS A 46 -9.61 -4.61 -15.38
CA HIS A 46 -8.49 -5.34 -15.95
C HIS A 46 -7.20 -4.87 -15.30
N PHE A 47 -6.27 -5.79 -15.06
CA PHE A 47 -4.93 -5.44 -14.58
C PHE A 47 -3.86 -6.28 -15.31
N PRO A 48 -2.79 -5.66 -15.85
CA PRO A 48 -2.65 -4.21 -16.01
C PRO A 48 -3.63 -3.66 -17.05
N GLU A 49 -4.21 -2.50 -16.79
CA GLU A 49 -4.96 -1.70 -17.76
C GLU A 49 -3.98 -0.93 -18.67
N PRO A 50 -4.15 -0.96 -20.00
CA PRO A 50 -3.34 -0.19 -20.93
C PRO A 50 -3.22 1.30 -20.55
N GLU A 51 -1.98 1.82 -20.61
CA GLU A 51 -1.66 3.22 -20.33
C GLU A 51 -2.53 4.21 -21.12
N THR A 52 -2.83 3.89 -22.38
CA THR A 52 -3.68 4.71 -23.26
C THR A 52 -5.13 4.79 -22.76
N THR A 53 -5.62 3.73 -22.12
CA THR A 53 -6.96 3.68 -21.54
C THR A 53 -7.00 4.53 -20.27
N LEU A 54 -6.08 4.29 -19.33
CA LEU A 54 -6.01 5.07 -18.08
C LEU A 54 -5.85 6.56 -18.35
N ASN A 55 -4.93 6.95 -19.25
CA ASN A 55 -4.74 8.34 -19.63
C ASN A 55 -5.97 8.97 -20.29
N LYS A 56 -6.80 8.17 -20.98
CA LYS A 56 -8.06 8.65 -21.55
C LYS A 56 -9.04 8.98 -20.43
N TRP A 57 -9.20 8.13 -19.43
CA TRP A 57 -10.09 8.39 -18.29
C TRP A 57 -9.63 9.63 -17.50
N ILE A 58 -8.33 9.67 -17.17
CA ILE A 58 -7.72 10.76 -16.41
C ILE A 58 -7.92 12.12 -17.09
N ARG A 59 -7.72 12.20 -18.40
CA ARG A 59 -7.88 13.45 -19.17
C ARG A 59 -9.32 13.76 -19.56
N GLY A 60 -10.17 12.74 -19.64
CA GLY A 60 -11.59 12.87 -19.96
C GLY A 60 -12.33 13.60 -18.85
N ALA A 61 -12.05 13.22 -17.59
CA ALA A 61 -12.58 13.85 -16.38
C ALA A 61 -14.12 14.04 -16.43
N THR A 62 -14.83 13.08 -17.02
CA THR A 62 -16.29 12.98 -16.95
C THR A 62 -16.69 12.07 -15.79
N ASP A 63 -17.92 12.18 -15.28
CA ASP A 63 -18.43 11.28 -14.24
C ASP A 63 -18.26 9.79 -14.61
N ALA A 64 -18.42 9.45 -15.90
CA ALA A 64 -18.21 8.09 -16.38
C ALA A 64 -16.73 7.65 -16.35
N ASP A 65 -15.80 8.57 -16.64
CA ASP A 65 -14.37 8.30 -16.52
C ASP A 65 -13.94 8.18 -15.05
N GLU A 66 -14.52 9.00 -14.16
CA GLU A 66 -14.29 8.90 -12.72
C GLU A 66 -14.79 7.56 -12.16
N THR A 67 -15.97 7.09 -12.57
CA THR A 67 -16.46 5.75 -12.20
C THR A 67 -15.53 4.63 -12.65
N LEU A 68 -14.91 4.76 -13.84
CA LEU A 68 -13.95 3.77 -14.33
C LEU A 68 -12.65 3.79 -13.51
N ILE A 69 -12.17 4.97 -13.13
CA ILE A 69 -11.01 5.11 -12.22
C ILE A 69 -11.32 4.53 -10.83
N ASN A 70 -12.50 4.82 -10.27
CA ASN A 70 -12.94 4.29 -8.99
C ASN A 70 -13.02 2.76 -9.02
N ARG A 71 -13.65 2.21 -10.07
CA ARG A 71 -13.77 0.76 -10.25
C ARG A 71 -12.41 0.08 -10.43
N HIS A 72 -11.49 0.73 -11.15
CA HIS A 72 -10.13 0.23 -11.29
C HIS A 72 -9.40 0.16 -9.93
N GLY A 73 -9.49 1.21 -9.11
CA GLY A 73 -8.95 1.23 -7.75
C GLY A 73 -9.54 0.12 -6.85
N TRP A 74 -10.86 -0.07 -6.89
CA TRP A 74 -11.50 -1.16 -6.14
C TRP A 74 -11.13 -2.55 -6.64
N GLY A 75 -10.92 -2.72 -7.95
CA GLY A 75 -10.45 -3.98 -8.52
C GLY A 75 -9.05 -4.35 -8.06
N LEU A 76 -8.14 -3.37 -7.95
CA LEU A 76 -6.82 -3.58 -7.35
C LEU A 76 -6.95 -4.05 -5.90
N TRP A 77 -7.80 -3.39 -5.10
CA TRP A 77 -8.06 -3.80 -3.70
C TRP A 77 -8.62 -5.21 -3.58
N ALA A 78 -9.59 -5.58 -4.43
CA ALA A 78 -10.16 -6.92 -4.45
C ALA A 78 -9.12 -7.98 -4.78
N ALA A 79 -8.30 -7.75 -5.81
CA ALA A 79 -7.22 -8.65 -6.19
C ALA A 79 -6.16 -8.80 -5.08
N LEU A 80 -5.74 -7.69 -4.47
CA LEU A 80 -4.74 -7.67 -3.39
C LEU A 80 -5.20 -8.41 -2.14
N THR A 81 -6.48 -8.27 -1.80
CA THR A 81 -7.04 -8.80 -0.55
C THR A 81 -7.66 -10.18 -0.68
N GLN A 82 -7.66 -10.77 -1.87
CA GLN A 82 -8.12 -12.14 -2.08
C GLN A 82 -7.25 -13.13 -1.29
N PRO A 83 -7.85 -14.08 -0.54
CA PRO A 83 -7.11 -15.17 0.08
C PRO A 83 -6.46 -16.08 -0.97
N THR A 84 -5.25 -16.56 -0.69
CA THR A 84 -4.49 -17.38 -1.65
C THR A 84 -4.59 -18.88 -1.38
N GLY A 85 -5.14 -19.29 -0.24
CA GLY A 85 -5.05 -20.67 0.27
C GLY A 85 -3.65 -21.05 0.76
N GLN A 86 -2.67 -20.13 0.71
CA GLN A 86 -1.29 -20.39 1.12
C GLN A 86 -1.06 -19.96 2.56
N THR A 87 -0.25 -20.73 3.29
CA THR A 87 0.30 -20.28 4.58
C THR A 87 1.67 -19.69 4.36
N VAL A 88 1.86 -18.42 4.72
CA VAL A 88 3.08 -17.66 4.44
C VAL A 88 3.53 -16.92 5.69
N GLY A 89 4.77 -17.14 6.14
CA GLY A 89 5.32 -16.42 7.30
C GLY A 89 4.54 -16.60 8.62
N GLY A 90 3.87 -17.74 8.80
CA GLY A 90 2.97 -17.98 9.94
C GLY A 90 1.58 -17.37 9.80
N ILE A 91 1.25 -16.79 8.64
CA ILE A 91 -0.08 -16.28 8.31
C ILE A 91 -0.81 -17.36 7.53
N ALA A 92 -1.85 -17.95 8.13
CA ALA A 92 -2.70 -18.92 7.45
C ALA A 92 -3.63 -18.21 6.44
N ASP A 93 -3.84 -18.84 5.28
CA ASP A 93 -4.66 -18.31 4.18
C ASP A 93 -4.31 -16.84 3.84
N ALA A 94 -3.01 -16.59 3.69
CA ALA A 94 -2.46 -15.28 3.44
C ALA A 94 -3.13 -14.64 2.21
N ARG A 95 -3.40 -13.35 2.30
CA ARG A 95 -3.89 -12.55 1.17
C ARG A 95 -2.78 -12.36 0.14
N VAL A 96 -3.13 -12.06 -1.11
CA VAL A 96 -2.15 -11.90 -2.21
C VAL A 96 -0.99 -10.97 -1.80
N TYR A 97 -1.30 -9.77 -1.29
CA TYR A 97 -0.27 -8.81 -0.89
C TYR A 97 0.61 -9.29 0.30
N GLN A 98 0.09 -10.20 1.13
CA GLN A 98 0.79 -10.84 2.26
C GLN A 98 1.69 -12.00 1.81
N THR A 99 1.75 -12.31 0.51
CA THR A 99 2.69 -13.30 -0.03
C THR A 99 3.94 -12.66 -0.62
N TRP A 100 3.92 -11.33 -0.81
CA TRP A 100 4.91 -10.58 -1.56
C TRP A 100 6.21 -10.33 -0.77
N LEU A 101 7.31 -10.15 -1.51
CA LEU A 101 8.62 -9.90 -0.90
C LEU A 101 8.74 -8.47 -0.38
N THR A 102 9.41 -8.33 0.77
CA THR A 102 9.85 -7.03 1.29
C THR A 102 11.19 -6.63 0.66
N PRO A 103 11.55 -5.33 0.65
CA PRO A 103 12.89 -4.89 0.23
C PRO A 103 14.03 -5.65 0.92
N ASP A 104 13.96 -5.87 2.24
CA ASP A 104 14.97 -6.64 2.99
C ASP A 104 15.12 -8.07 2.47
N SER A 105 14.01 -8.69 2.06
CA SER A 105 14.02 -10.04 1.48
C SER A 105 14.66 -10.04 0.10
N ILE A 106 14.43 -8.99 -0.69
CA ILE A 106 15.05 -8.81 -2.01
C ILE A 106 16.56 -8.59 -1.86
N VAL A 107 17.00 -7.75 -0.92
CA VAL A 107 18.43 -7.56 -0.59
C VAL A 107 19.08 -8.88 -0.20
N GLN A 108 18.48 -9.61 0.75
CA GLN A 108 18.98 -10.92 1.17
C GLN A 108 19.09 -11.91 -0.01
N ALA A 109 18.13 -11.89 -0.92
CA ALA A 109 18.17 -12.70 -2.13
C ALA A 109 19.30 -12.31 -3.08
N ILE A 110 19.58 -11.02 -3.24
CA ILE A 110 20.70 -10.50 -4.05
C ILE A 110 22.04 -10.93 -3.46
N GLU A 111 22.19 -10.85 -2.13
CA GLU A 111 23.46 -11.08 -1.45
C GLU A 111 23.83 -12.55 -1.29
N ALA A 112 22.85 -13.42 -1.07
CA ALA A 112 23.09 -14.83 -0.78
C ALA A 112 22.08 -15.76 -1.46
N PRO A 113 22.11 -15.86 -2.82
CA PRO A 113 21.08 -16.54 -3.62
C PRO A 113 20.83 -18.00 -3.21
N GLU A 114 21.90 -18.75 -2.88
CA GLU A 114 21.82 -20.17 -2.49
C GLU A 114 21.21 -20.39 -1.09
N SER A 115 21.33 -19.42 -0.19
CA SER A 115 20.74 -19.46 1.16
C SER A 115 19.35 -18.80 1.22
N ALA A 116 19.07 -17.92 0.27
CA ALA A 116 17.80 -17.21 0.11
C ALA A 116 16.65 -18.16 -0.26
N MET A 117 16.93 -19.26 -0.98
CA MET A 117 15.92 -20.30 -1.24
C MET A 117 15.41 -20.97 0.05
N LEU A 118 16.29 -21.19 1.04
CA LEU A 118 15.96 -21.83 2.32
C LEU A 118 15.40 -20.86 3.38
N LYS A 119 15.56 -19.54 3.17
CA LYS A 119 15.05 -18.46 4.06
C LYS A 119 14.01 -17.55 3.41
N SER A 120 13.54 -17.88 2.21
CA SER A 120 12.38 -17.32 1.50
C SER A 120 11.06 -17.36 2.31
N ALA A 121 11.10 -17.81 3.57
CA ALA A 121 10.05 -17.85 4.56
C ALA A 121 9.83 -16.52 5.34
N ARG A 122 10.65 -15.47 5.13
CA ARG A 122 10.50 -14.15 5.79
C ARG A 122 9.53 -13.20 5.07
N ARG A 123 8.39 -13.72 4.63
CA ARG A 123 7.51 -12.99 3.72
C ARG A 123 6.61 -11.97 4.45
N ALA A 124 6.50 -10.82 3.78
CA ALA A 124 5.40 -9.85 3.76
C ALA A 124 5.01 -8.98 4.96
N LEU A 125 5.56 -9.17 6.16
CA LEU A 125 5.08 -8.43 7.33
C LEU A 125 6.17 -7.83 8.23
N VAL A 126 7.31 -7.41 7.68
CA VAL A 126 8.32 -6.70 8.51
C VAL A 126 7.75 -5.36 8.97
N LEU A 127 7.35 -5.30 10.25
CA LEU A 127 6.67 -4.15 10.84
C LEU A 127 7.68 -3.12 11.30
N GLN A 128 7.64 -1.95 10.69
CA GLN A 128 8.56 -0.86 10.95
C GLN A 128 7.83 0.39 11.43
N THR A 129 8.56 1.23 12.15
CA THR A 129 8.14 2.63 12.32
C THR A 129 8.25 3.33 10.96
N PRO A 130 7.25 4.12 10.53
CA PRO A 130 7.30 4.72 9.19
C PRO A 130 8.48 5.67 8.99
N GLY A 131 9.22 5.46 7.89
CA GLY A 131 10.46 6.16 7.53
C GLY A 131 10.38 7.69 7.56
N GLN A 132 9.25 8.25 7.12
CA GLN A 132 8.98 9.69 7.14
C GLN A 132 9.12 10.35 8.53
N PHE A 133 8.96 9.58 9.61
CA PHE A 133 9.07 10.10 10.98
C PHE A 133 10.51 10.12 11.49
N HIS A 134 11.41 9.36 10.86
CA HIS A 134 12.84 9.43 11.17
C HIS A 134 13.43 10.80 10.76
N ALA A 135 12.90 11.41 9.70
CA ALA A 135 13.29 12.74 9.23
C ALA A 135 12.94 13.89 10.20
N LEU A 136 11.96 13.68 11.08
CA LEU A 136 11.41 14.73 11.96
C LEU A 136 12.09 14.78 13.33
N GLY A 137 12.88 13.76 13.67
CA GLY A 137 13.36 13.52 15.04
C GLY A 137 12.24 13.03 15.97
N ALA A 138 12.62 12.35 17.06
CA ALA A 138 11.70 11.58 17.91
C ALA A 138 10.51 12.38 18.48
N LYS A 139 10.68 13.68 18.78
CA LYS A 139 9.62 14.52 19.35
C LYS A 139 8.54 14.87 18.33
N ALA A 140 8.92 15.21 17.10
CA ALA A 140 7.97 15.54 16.04
C ALA A 140 7.36 14.26 15.42
N ALA A 141 8.11 13.16 15.37
CA ALA A 141 7.56 11.82 15.11
C ALA A 141 6.43 11.45 16.09
N LYS A 142 6.66 11.61 17.40
CA LYS A 142 5.65 11.38 18.45
C LYS A 142 4.44 12.29 18.27
N ALA A 143 4.64 13.57 17.97
CA ALA A 143 3.55 14.52 17.74
C ALA A 143 2.72 14.18 16.49
N ALA A 144 3.36 13.76 15.41
CA ALA A 144 2.69 13.44 14.14
C ALA A 144 1.93 12.11 14.20
N GLN A 145 2.28 11.19 15.10
CA GLN A 145 1.55 9.94 15.29
C GLN A 145 0.55 9.94 16.44
N GLY A 146 0.65 10.89 17.37
CA GLY A 146 -0.19 10.91 18.56
C GLY A 146 0.06 9.76 19.55
N CYS A 147 1.12 8.97 19.36
CA CYS A 147 1.43 7.78 20.16
C CYS A 147 2.89 7.77 20.65
N ASP A 148 3.19 6.96 21.67
CA ASP A 148 4.55 6.76 22.18
C ASP A 148 5.07 5.35 21.91
N PHE A 149 5.96 5.23 20.93
CA PHE A 149 6.64 3.98 20.56
C PHE A 149 7.44 3.33 21.69
N THR A 150 7.79 4.08 22.73
CA THR A 150 8.63 3.60 23.85
C THR A 150 7.82 3.07 25.02
N THR A 151 6.55 3.48 25.17
CA THR A 151 5.75 3.18 26.37
C THR A 151 4.38 2.54 26.09
N SER A 152 3.80 2.70 24.89
CA SER A 152 2.53 2.05 24.50
C SER A 152 2.57 1.58 23.03
N PRO A 153 3.27 0.48 22.72
CA PRO A 153 3.39 -0.01 21.34
C PRO A 153 2.06 -0.50 20.73
N ASN A 154 1.01 -0.64 21.55
CA ASN A 154 -0.33 -1.06 21.13
C ASN A 154 -1.15 0.03 20.43
N GLU A 155 -0.68 1.27 20.47
CA GLU A 155 -1.41 2.42 19.94
C GLU A 155 -0.76 2.97 18.67
N CYS A 156 0.53 2.70 18.48
CA CYS A 156 1.29 3.19 17.35
C CYS A 156 1.06 2.37 16.09
N ILE A 157 0.92 3.06 14.97
CA ILE A 157 0.92 2.43 13.67
C ILE A 157 2.29 1.84 13.33
N LYS A 158 2.26 0.71 12.63
CA LYS A 158 3.40 0.06 12.01
C LYS A 158 3.16 -0.03 10.51
N VAL A 159 4.23 -0.01 9.71
CA VAL A 159 4.12 -0.20 8.26
C VAL A 159 4.96 -1.37 7.81
N ALA A 160 4.57 -1.98 6.70
CA ALA A 160 5.44 -2.83 5.91
C ALA A 160 5.46 -2.28 4.48
N VAL A 161 6.48 -2.62 3.69
CA VAL A 161 6.51 -2.37 2.24
C VAL A 161 6.73 -3.71 1.54
N SER A 162 5.92 -4.02 0.54
CA SER A 162 6.07 -5.24 -0.25
C SER A 162 5.86 -5.00 -1.74
N TYR A 163 6.55 -5.82 -2.53
CA TYR A 163 6.64 -5.73 -3.98
C TYR A 163 5.98 -6.96 -4.60
N SER A 164 5.01 -6.74 -5.49
CA SER A 164 4.44 -7.79 -6.35
C SER A 164 5.52 -8.60 -7.06
N PRO A 165 5.22 -9.82 -7.54
CA PRO A 165 6.22 -10.66 -8.20
C PRO A 165 6.99 -9.94 -9.31
N GLY A 166 6.30 -9.23 -10.20
CA GLY A 166 6.93 -8.44 -11.25
C GLY A 166 7.84 -7.31 -10.74
N ALA A 167 7.38 -6.60 -9.71
CA ALA A 167 8.17 -5.52 -9.11
C ALA A 167 9.40 -6.07 -8.38
N ALA A 168 9.24 -7.18 -7.65
CA ALA A 168 10.30 -7.81 -6.88
C ALA A 168 11.36 -8.45 -7.80
N GLU A 169 10.93 -9.14 -8.86
CA GLU A 169 11.82 -9.70 -9.88
C GLU A 169 12.63 -8.60 -10.58
N HIS A 170 11.97 -7.49 -10.96
CA HIS A 170 12.66 -6.35 -11.57
C HIS A 170 13.69 -5.72 -10.63
N ALA A 171 13.31 -5.47 -9.37
CA ALA A 171 14.21 -4.90 -8.39
C ALA A 171 15.39 -5.82 -8.05
N TYR A 172 15.13 -7.12 -7.97
CA TYR A 172 16.14 -8.17 -7.79
C TYR A 172 17.11 -8.21 -8.98
N GLY A 173 16.60 -8.35 -10.21
CA GLY A 173 17.40 -8.51 -11.42
C GLY A 173 18.28 -7.29 -11.73
N ASN A 174 17.78 -6.09 -11.41
CA ASN A 174 18.52 -4.84 -11.57
C ASN A 174 19.30 -4.42 -10.31
N LYS A 175 19.25 -5.21 -9.23
CA LYS A 175 19.93 -4.95 -7.95
C LYS A 175 19.67 -3.54 -7.39
N LEU A 176 18.42 -3.08 -7.49
CA LEU A 176 18.06 -1.68 -7.22
C LEU A 176 18.29 -1.25 -5.77
N PHE A 177 18.35 -2.20 -4.82
CA PHE A 177 18.58 -1.92 -3.40
C PHE A 177 20.07 -1.90 -2.99
N LEU A 178 21.01 -1.93 -3.94
CA LEU A 178 22.45 -1.78 -3.64
C LEU A 178 22.91 -0.36 -3.98
N GLN A 179 23.57 0.32 -3.04
CA GLN A 179 24.08 1.67 -3.27
C GLN A 179 25.11 1.71 -4.40
N SER A 180 25.97 0.69 -4.54
CA SER A 180 26.90 0.62 -5.69
C SER A 180 26.19 0.63 -7.03
N THR A 181 25.00 0.03 -7.11
CA THR A 181 24.24 -0.05 -8.36
C THR A 181 23.60 1.29 -8.69
N LEU A 182 22.95 1.95 -7.73
CA LEU A 182 22.41 3.29 -7.93
C LEU A 182 23.51 4.31 -8.25
N ARG A 183 24.64 4.24 -7.55
CA ARG A 183 25.83 5.05 -7.84
C ARG A 183 26.38 4.80 -9.24
N ALA A 184 26.40 3.55 -9.68
CA ALA A 184 26.83 3.22 -11.05
C ALA A 184 25.90 3.86 -12.09
N TYR A 185 24.58 3.78 -11.90
CA TYR A 185 23.63 4.46 -12.80
C TYR A 185 23.86 5.97 -12.85
N ALA A 186 23.98 6.63 -11.70
CA ALA A 186 24.27 8.05 -11.65
C ALA A 186 25.61 8.40 -12.34
N ASN A 187 26.68 7.62 -12.10
CA ASN A 187 27.99 7.84 -12.72
C ASN A 187 28.00 7.62 -14.25
N PHE A 188 27.12 6.77 -14.77
CA PHE A 188 26.93 6.57 -16.20
C PHE A 188 26.03 7.64 -16.84
N GLY A 189 25.48 8.57 -16.07
CA GLY A 189 24.64 9.66 -16.57
C GLY A 189 23.21 9.24 -16.87
N TYR A 190 22.68 8.22 -16.20
CA TYR A 190 21.25 7.92 -16.27
C TYR A 190 20.46 8.89 -15.38
N ASP A 191 19.35 9.41 -15.90
CA ASP A 191 18.45 10.31 -15.14
C ASP A 191 17.49 9.52 -14.23
N GLN A 192 17.29 8.23 -14.50
CA GLN A 192 16.40 7.36 -13.73
C GLN A 192 16.88 5.90 -13.73
N ILE A 193 16.45 5.14 -12.73
CA ILE A 193 16.59 3.67 -12.71
C ILE A 193 15.82 3.02 -13.87
N PRO A 194 16.13 1.76 -14.22
CA PRO A 194 15.33 1.00 -15.18
C PRO A 194 13.85 0.99 -14.82
N THR A 195 13.02 1.36 -15.78
CA THR A 195 11.56 1.45 -15.63
C THR A 195 10.97 0.10 -15.21
N PHE A 196 10.10 0.13 -14.19
CA PHE A 196 9.40 -1.08 -13.75
C PHE A 196 8.45 -1.62 -14.83
N PRO A 197 8.21 -2.93 -14.92
CA PRO A 197 7.19 -3.50 -15.79
C PRO A 197 5.78 -2.97 -15.46
N THR A 198 4.89 -2.88 -16.44
CA THR A 198 3.54 -2.30 -16.26
C THR A 198 2.65 -3.08 -15.29
N TYR A 199 2.92 -4.37 -15.07
CA TYR A 199 2.23 -5.22 -14.09
C TYR A 199 2.83 -5.13 -12.67
N SER A 200 3.73 -4.18 -12.43
CA SER A 200 4.33 -3.95 -11.11
C SER A 200 3.37 -3.21 -10.19
N VAL A 201 3.18 -3.78 -9.00
CA VAL A 201 2.51 -3.17 -7.86
C VAL A 201 3.45 -3.14 -6.66
N VAL A 202 3.43 -2.03 -5.92
CA VAL A 202 4.09 -1.90 -4.61
C VAL A 202 3.05 -1.43 -3.60
N VAL A 203 3.03 -2.04 -2.42
CA VAL A 203 2.09 -1.68 -1.35
C VAL A 203 2.81 -1.26 -0.08
N LYS A 204 2.19 -0.37 0.67
CA LYS A 204 2.60 0.02 2.03
C LYS A 204 1.41 -0.12 2.99
N PRO A 205 1.13 -1.34 3.48
CA PRO A 205 0.11 -1.55 4.51
C PRO A 205 0.50 -0.89 5.83
N VAL A 206 -0.51 -0.38 6.55
CA VAL A 206 -0.45 0.30 7.84
C VAL A 206 -1.24 -0.54 8.84
N TYR A 207 -0.58 -1.00 9.90
CA TYR A 207 -1.10 -1.92 10.89
C TYR A 207 -1.13 -1.31 12.28
N LYS A 208 -2.03 -1.82 13.12
CA LYS A 208 -1.96 -1.72 14.58
C LYS A 208 -1.86 -3.10 15.21
N VAL A 209 -1.06 -3.21 16.26
CA VAL A 209 -1.05 -4.40 17.13
C VAL A 209 -1.99 -4.12 18.29
N ILE A 210 -3.12 -4.80 18.33
CA ILE A 210 -4.11 -4.63 19.41
C ILE A 210 -3.99 -5.78 20.41
N ARG A 211 -4.09 -5.43 21.69
CA ARG A 211 -4.04 -6.39 22.82
C ARG A 211 -5.34 -6.30 23.61
N PRO A 212 -6.31 -7.18 23.34
CA PRO A 212 -7.56 -7.21 24.09
C PRO A 212 -7.29 -7.52 25.57
N GLN A 213 -7.89 -6.77 26.48
CA GLN A 213 -7.76 -7.02 27.93
C GLN A 213 -9.04 -7.66 28.46
N ASN A 214 -8.99 -8.92 28.91
CA ASN A 214 -10.06 -9.59 29.68
C ASN A 214 -11.48 -9.33 29.14
N ASP A 215 -11.76 -9.75 27.91
CA ASP A 215 -13.07 -9.61 27.24
C ASP A 215 -13.55 -8.16 27.01
N LYS A 216 -12.69 -7.15 27.21
CA LYS A 216 -13.01 -5.77 26.84
C LYS A 216 -12.57 -5.49 25.40
N PRO A 217 -13.45 -4.88 24.59
CA PRO A 217 -13.09 -4.38 23.27
C PRO A 217 -11.91 -3.39 23.33
N TYR A 218 -11.10 -3.37 22.29
CA TYR A 218 -10.02 -2.39 22.12
C TYR A 218 -10.58 -1.08 21.58
N ALA A 219 -10.35 0.05 22.26
CA ALA A 219 -10.77 1.36 21.77
C ALA A 219 -9.80 1.86 20.69
N MET A 220 -10.33 2.27 19.54
CA MET A 220 -9.56 2.81 18.41
C MET A 220 -10.17 4.15 17.99
N TYR A 221 -9.33 5.18 17.84
CA TYR A 221 -9.78 6.43 17.24
C TYR A 221 -10.10 6.21 15.75
N THR A 222 -11.12 6.90 15.27
CA THR A 222 -11.57 6.80 13.88
C THR A 222 -11.56 8.15 13.22
N TRP A 223 -11.15 8.16 11.96
CA TRP A 223 -10.99 9.38 11.20
C TRP A 223 -12.34 10.12 11.06
N PRO A 224 -12.47 11.37 11.57
CA PRO A 224 -13.72 12.11 11.50
C PRO A 224 -13.87 12.89 10.18
N GLY A 225 -12.83 12.92 9.35
CA GLY A 225 -12.75 13.70 8.12
C GLY A 225 -11.74 14.83 8.15
N THR A 226 -11.45 15.35 6.96
CA THR A 226 -10.48 16.42 6.75
C THR A 226 -10.88 17.70 7.51
N PRO A 227 -10.02 18.25 8.38
CA PRO A 227 -10.34 19.43 9.16
C PRO A 227 -10.40 20.68 8.27
N HIS A 228 -11.35 21.57 8.57
CA HIS A 228 -11.47 22.88 7.92
C HIS A 228 -11.48 24.01 8.99
N PRO A 229 -10.54 24.96 8.97
CA PRO A 229 -9.39 25.05 8.06
C PRO A 229 -8.39 23.89 8.27
N ALA A 230 -7.58 23.60 7.25
CA ALA A 230 -6.56 22.55 7.31
C ALA A 230 -5.55 22.82 8.43
N LYS A 231 -5.20 21.76 9.16
CA LYS A 231 -4.25 21.78 10.29
C LYS A 231 -3.58 20.41 10.44
N VAL A 232 -2.53 20.37 11.26
CA VAL A 232 -1.97 19.12 11.79
C VAL A 232 -3.07 18.40 12.57
N PHE A 233 -3.33 17.13 12.25
CA PHE A 233 -4.47 16.41 12.82
C PHE A 233 -4.16 14.92 13.04
N PRO A 234 -3.20 14.61 13.94
CA PRO A 234 -2.78 13.25 14.22
C PRO A 234 -3.91 12.45 14.86
N GLU A 235 -3.85 11.13 14.73
CA GLU A 235 -4.75 10.24 15.46
C GLU A 235 -4.64 10.48 16.97
N GLY A 236 -5.78 10.63 17.64
CA GLY A 236 -5.84 10.85 19.07
C GLY A 236 -7.11 11.57 19.50
N PRO A 237 -7.14 12.11 20.74
CA PRO A 237 -8.31 12.77 21.30
C PRO A 237 -8.90 13.89 20.43
N GLU A 238 -8.10 14.54 19.60
CA GLU A 238 -8.58 15.60 18.71
C GLU A 238 -9.53 15.09 17.62
N TRP A 239 -9.47 13.82 17.26
CA TRP A 239 -10.42 13.22 16.32
C TRP A 239 -11.82 13.10 16.91
N GLY A 240 -11.95 13.00 18.23
CA GLY A 240 -13.23 13.00 18.94
C GLY A 240 -14.14 11.79 18.69
N ASN A 241 -13.76 10.86 17.80
CA ASN A 241 -14.55 9.69 17.43
C ASN A 241 -13.79 8.41 17.75
N CYS A 242 -14.43 7.48 18.46
CA CYS A 242 -13.89 6.14 18.70
C CYS A 242 -14.83 5.04 18.22
N VAL A 243 -14.22 3.91 17.91
CA VAL A 243 -14.91 2.62 17.82
C VAL A 243 -14.23 1.62 18.75
N TYR A 244 -14.90 0.50 18.94
CA TYR A 244 -14.45 -0.56 19.83
C TYR A 244 -14.30 -1.85 19.03
N VAL A 245 -13.12 -2.45 19.04
CA VAL A 245 -12.83 -3.70 18.32
C VAL A 245 -13.04 -4.88 19.26
N ASP A 246 -14.05 -5.69 18.99
CA ASP A 246 -14.36 -6.91 19.72
C ASP A 246 -13.76 -8.14 19.06
N VAL A 247 -12.87 -8.82 19.79
CA VAL A 247 -12.19 -10.03 19.32
C VAL A 247 -12.99 -11.32 19.50
N ASN A 248 -14.15 -11.23 20.17
CA ASN A 248 -15.10 -12.32 20.31
C ASN A 248 -16.19 -12.30 19.23
N ASN A 249 -16.17 -11.29 18.35
CA ASN A 249 -17.11 -11.10 17.25
C ASN A 249 -18.59 -11.07 17.70
N ALA A 250 -18.88 -10.38 18.80
CA ALA A 250 -20.23 -10.17 19.32
C ALA A 250 -20.74 -8.72 19.11
N GLY A 251 -19.94 -7.86 18.49
CA GLY A 251 -20.31 -6.50 18.10
C GLY A 251 -21.33 -6.48 16.96
N LYS A 252 -22.14 -5.42 16.90
CA LYS A 252 -23.06 -5.21 15.78
C LYS A 252 -22.41 -4.38 14.68
N GLY A 253 -21.75 -3.27 15.02
CA GLY A 253 -21.09 -2.33 14.11
C GLY A 253 -22.00 -1.86 12.97
N ASP A 254 -22.62 -0.68 13.08
CA ASP A 254 -23.62 -0.24 12.08
C ASP A 254 -23.29 1.05 11.32
N GLY A 255 -22.03 1.48 11.34
CA GLY A 255 -21.61 2.79 10.84
C GLY A 255 -21.47 3.84 11.94
N SER A 256 -22.01 3.57 13.13
CA SER A 256 -21.92 4.49 14.27
C SER A 256 -20.53 4.55 14.88
N VAL A 257 -20.22 5.72 15.46
CA VAL A 257 -19.03 5.97 16.29
C VAL A 257 -19.47 6.45 17.67
N ASP A 258 -18.63 6.19 18.68
CA ASP A 258 -18.78 6.78 20.00
C ASP A 258 -18.12 8.16 20.00
N ALA A 259 -18.97 9.19 19.96
CA ALA A 259 -18.55 10.57 20.12
C ALA A 259 -18.00 10.77 21.54
N ASP A 260 -16.82 11.40 21.63
CA ASP A 260 -16.07 11.64 22.88
C ASP A 260 -15.46 10.38 23.54
N CYS A 261 -15.54 9.21 22.90
CA CYS A 261 -14.90 7.97 23.37
C CYS A 261 -15.29 7.58 24.81
N SER A 262 -16.56 7.81 25.15
CA SER A 262 -17.14 7.67 26.49
C SER A 262 -17.37 6.20 26.91
N GLY A 263 -17.55 5.28 25.96
CA GLY A 263 -17.77 3.87 26.22
C GLY A 263 -18.37 3.09 25.05
N ALA A 264 -18.05 1.80 25.00
CA ALA A 264 -18.56 0.88 23.99
C ALA A 264 -20.08 0.68 24.10
N THR A 265 -20.76 0.71 22.96
CA THR A 265 -22.14 0.25 22.79
C THR A 265 -22.18 -0.85 21.74
N SER A 266 -23.31 -1.55 21.59
CA SER A 266 -23.43 -2.57 20.54
C SER A 266 -23.18 -2.00 19.13
N ASP A 267 -23.63 -0.77 18.87
CA ASP A 267 -23.59 -0.12 17.55
C ASP A 267 -22.20 0.45 17.24
N THR A 268 -21.47 0.88 18.26
CA THR A 268 -20.10 1.44 18.16
C THR A 268 -19.00 0.37 18.34
N THR A 269 -19.41 -0.90 18.51
CA THR A 269 -18.51 -2.06 18.64
C THR A 269 -18.54 -2.89 17.37
N TYR A 270 -17.38 -3.00 16.73
CA TYR A 270 -17.13 -3.72 15.49
C TYR A 270 -16.36 -5.00 15.78
N ASN A 271 -16.58 -6.01 14.97
CA ASN A 271 -15.95 -7.30 15.10
C ASN A 271 -14.51 -7.22 14.57
N VAL A 272 -13.58 -7.99 15.15
CA VAL A 272 -12.22 -8.05 14.60
C VAL A 272 -12.22 -8.59 13.16
N ASP A 273 -13.24 -9.37 12.79
CA ASP A 273 -13.47 -9.87 11.43
C ASP A 273 -13.96 -8.79 10.45
N ASP A 274 -14.32 -7.59 10.93
CA ASP A 274 -14.58 -6.41 10.08
C ASP A 274 -13.25 -5.75 9.65
N PHE A 275 -12.11 -6.25 10.13
CA PHE A 275 -10.75 -5.81 9.76
C PHE A 275 -10.02 -6.94 9.04
N ILE A 276 -9.16 -6.58 8.08
CA ILE A 276 -8.13 -7.52 7.63
C ILE A 276 -7.17 -7.70 8.79
N ASN A 277 -7.15 -8.90 9.38
CA ASN A 277 -6.45 -9.15 10.64
C ASN A 277 -5.61 -10.44 10.60
N ILE A 278 -4.62 -10.49 11.49
CA ILE A 278 -3.81 -11.68 11.78
C ILE A 278 -3.89 -11.94 13.28
N LYS A 279 -4.46 -13.08 13.66
CA LYS A 279 -4.49 -13.53 15.04
C LYS A 279 -3.16 -14.17 15.42
N VAL A 280 -2.53 -13.68 16.48
CA VAL A 280 -1.28 -14.25 16.99
C VAL A 280 -1.60 -15.51 17.79
N THR A 281 -1.37 -16.68 17.19
CA THR A 281 -1.57 -17.98 17.83
C THR A 281 -0.29 -18.45 18.52
N GLN A 282 -0.39 -19.44 19.42
CA GLN A 282 0.80 -20.03 20.05
C GLN A 282 1.72 -20.74 19.03
N PRO A 283 1.19 -21.52 18.06
CA PRO A 283 2.00 -22.09 16.98
C PRO A 283 2.79 -21.06 16.17
N ASP A 284 2.17 -19.91 15.86
CA ASP A 284 2.75 -18.95 14.91
C ASP A 284 3.59 -17.86 15.59
N LEU A 285 3.49 -17.71 16.92
CA LEU A 285 4.10 -16.61 17.69
C LEU A 285 5.59 -16.42 17.39
N ALA A 286 6.38 -17.49 17.39
CA ALA A 286 7.83 -17.39 17.17
C ALA A 286 8.16 -16.92 15.74
N VAL A 287 7.41 -17.42 14.76
CA VAL A 287 7.56 -17.03 13.35
C VAL A 287 7.11 -15.59 13.17
N LEU A 288 5.94 -15.21 13.71
CA LEU A 288 5.43 -13.84 13.66
C LEU A 288 6.40 -12.85 14.31
N LYS A 289 7.03 -13.17 15.44
CA LYS A 289 8.08 -12.32 16.04
C LYS A 289 9.30 -12.14 15.13
N ASP A 290 9.74 -13.19 14.42
CA ASP A 290 10.87 -13.08 13.48
C ASP A 290 10.48 -12.27 12.24
N VAL A 291 9.36 -12.59 11.59
CA VAL A 291 8.96 -11.94 10.32
C VAL A 291 8.45 -10.53 10.51
N THR A 292 7.88 -10.19 11.68
CA THR A 292 7.45 -8.82 11.98
C THR A 292 8.53 -7.97 12.61
N GLY A 293 9.53 -8.57 13.24
CA GLY A 293 10.45 -7.85 14.11
C GLY A 293 9.83 -7.39 15.44
N GLU A 294 8.53 -7.58 15.68
CA GLU A 294 7.84 -7.14 16.89
C GLU A 294 8.01 -8.16 18.03
N GLN A 295 9.09 -8.01 18.79
CA GLN A 295 9.45 -8.93 19.86
C GLN A 295 8.43 -8.95 21.02
N GLN A 296 7.59 -7.92 21.12
CA GLN A 296 6.55 -7.81 22.16
C GLN A 296 5.21 -8.45 21.76
N LEU A 297 5.10 -9.17 20.65
CA LEU A 297 3.87 -9.92 20.35
C LEU A 297 3.61 -10.99 21.44
N HIS A 298 2.34 -11.19 21.77
CA HIS A 298 1.88 -12.25 22.66
C HIS A 298 0.78 -13.08 21.99
N LYS A 299 0.61 -14.32 22.43
CA LYS A 299 -0.54 -15.14 22.04
C LYS A 299 -1.83 -14.41 22.41
N GLY A 300 -2.74 -14.29 21.45
CA GLY A 300 -4.03 -13.62 21.61
C GLY A 300 -4.05 -12.17 21.16
N ASP A 301 -2.88 -11.59 20.86
CA ASP A 301 -2.79 -10.30 20.17
C ASP A 301 -3.37 -10.43 18.75
N TYR A 302 -3.79 -9.31 18.18
CA TYR A 302 -4.17 -9.21 16.77
C TYR A 302 -3.37 -8.11 16.08
N ILE A 303 -2.96 -8.36 14.84
CA ILE A 303 -2.39 -7.35 13.95
C ILE A 303 -3.51 -6.97 12.98
N ILE A 304 -4.07 -5.77 13.10
CA ILE A 304 -5.17 -5.28 12.27
C ILE A 304 -4.65 -4.28 11.23
N LEU A 305 -5.11 -4.39 9.98
CA LEU A 305 -4.81 -3.43 8.93
C LEU A 305 -5.74 -2.22 9.08
N VAL A 306 -5.19 -1.02 9.29
CA VAL A 306 -5.97 0.23 9.41
C VAL A 306 -5.88 1.09 8.15
N GLY A 307 -4.89 0.84 7.30
CA GLY A 307 -4.82 1.45 5.98
C GLY A 307 -3.76 0.82 5.10
N MET A 308 -3.72 1.21 3.83
CA MET A 308 -2.72 0.73 2.87
C MET A 308 -2.59 1.71 1.70
N HIS A 309 -1.36 2.11 1.39
CA HIS A 309 -1.07 2.70 0.08
C HIS A 309 -0.85 1.60 -0.94
N VAL A 310 -1.38 1.80 -2.14
CA VAL A 310 -1.22 0.93 -3.30
C VAL A 310 -0.76 1.81 -4.46
N THR A 311 0.34 1.42 -5.10
CA THR A 311 0.81 2.08 -6.31
C THR A 311 1.08 1.04 -7.40
N SER A 312 0.64 1.32 -8.63
CA SER A 312 0.86 0.45 -9.80
C SER A 312 1.53 1.20 -10.95
N ARG A 313 2.40 0.53 -11.71
CA ARG A 313 3.20 1.17 -12.77
C ARG A 313 2.43 1.49 -14.06
N GLU A 314 1.15 1.18 -14.16
CA GLU A 314 0.40 1.11 -15.44
C GLU A 314 0.45 2.36 -16.33
N ILE A 315 0.79 3.53 -15.76
CA ILE A 315 1.09 4.77 -16.48
C ILE A 315 2.45 5.33 -16.08
N GLU A 316 3.05 6.21 -16.90
CA GLU A 316 4.36 6.83 -16.62
C GLU A 316 4.51 7.44 -15.21
N ARG A 317 3.43 7.99 -14.64
CA ARG A 317 3.40 8.60 -13.31
C ARG A 317 2.95 7.67 -12.18
N TRP A 318 2.82 6.38 -12.46
CA TRP A 318 2.14 5.40 -11.61
C TRP A 318 0.69 5.79 -11.29
N THR A 319 -0.15 4.82 -10.98
CA THR A 319 -1.44 5.09 -10.36
C THR A 319 -1.28 4.99 -8.85
N TRP A 320 -2.03 5.79 -8.08
CA TRP A 320 -2.00 5.74 -6.62
C TRP A 320 -3.39 5.56 -6.04
N GLN A 321 -3.51 4.69 -5.05
CA GLN A 321 -4.69 4.56 -4.20
C GLN A 321 -4.25 4.48 -2.75
N THR A 322 -5.10 4.97 -1.86
CA THR A 322 -4.95 4.76 -0.43
C THR A 322 -6.27 4.26 0.14
N PHE A 323 -6.20 3.19 0.91
CA PHE A 323 -7.31 2.56 1.58
C PHE A 323 -7.20 2.77 3.08
N TRP A 324 -8.30 3.00 3.78
CA TRP A 324 -8.30 3.02 5.25
C TRP A 324 -9.59 2.47 5.81
N TRP A 325 -9.49 1.80 6.96
CA TRP A 325 -10.66 1.27 7.64
C TRP A 325 -11.56 2.42 8.09
N THR A 326 -12.88 2.28 7.92
CA THR A 326 -13.86 3.26 8.36
C THR A 326 -15.10 2.58 8.91
N PRO A 327 -15.75 3.15 9.94
CA PRO A 327 -16.99 2.57 10.50
C PRO A 327 -18.11 2.51 9.45
N ASP A 328 -18.23 3.53 8.60
CA ASP A 328 -19.24 3.61 7.53
C ASP A 328 -18.58 3.71 6.15
N PRO A 329 -18.27 2.56 5.51
CA PRO A 329 -17.64 2.54 4.18
C PRO A 329 -18.57 3.03 3.07
N SER A 330 -19.89 3.11 3.32
CA SER A 330 -20.88 3.58 2.35
C SER A 330 -20.97 5.10 2.29
N ASN A 331 -20.61 5.77 3.39
CA ASN A 331 -20.56 7.23 3.50
C ASN A 331 -19.24 7.67 4.16
N PRO A 332 -18.09 7.39 3.51
CA PRO A 332 -16.80 7.65 4.10
C PRO A 332 -16.49 9.16 4.12
N PRO A 333 -15.79 9.65 5.15
CA PRO A 333 -15.37 11.05 5.18
C PRO A 333 -14.25 11.33 4.15
N LEU A 334 -14.02 12.61 3.85
CA LEU A 334 -12.88 13.07 3.04
C LEU A 334 -11.56 12.48 3.59
N PRO A 335 -10.60 12.07 2.74
CA PRO A 335 -10.50 12.36 1.31
C PRO A 335 -11.21 11.35 0.39
N SER A 336 -12.06 10.47 0.92
CA SER A 336 -12.98 9.66 0.10
C SER A 336 -14.27 10.44 -0.19
N SER A 337 -15.22 9.82 -0.88
CA SER A 337 -16.56 10.34 -1.08
C SER A 337 -17.58 9.23 -1.28
N ASN A 338 -18.86 9.58 -1.19
CA ASN A 338 -19.96 8.66 -1.47
C ASN A 338 -19.96 8.16 -2.92
N ALA A 339 -19.44 8.97 -3.86
CA ALA A 339 -19.31 8.55 -5.26
C ALA A 339 -18.27 7.43 -5.39
N VAL A 340 -17.10 7.58 -4.75
CA VAL A 340 -16.08 6.52 -4.70
C VAL A 340 -16.64 5.26 -4.01
N ALA A 341 -17.37 5.41 -2.91
CA ALA A 341 -17.97 4.30 -2.19
C ALA A 341 -19.05 3.56 -3.02
N SER A 342 -19.89 4.30 -3.76
CA SER A 342 -20.94 3.71 -4.59
C SER A 342 -20.42 2.90 -5.78
N ASP A 343 -19.17 3.14 -6.18
CA ASP A 343 -18.51 2.40 -7.25
C ASP A 343 -17.80 1.13 -6.74
N MET A 344 -17.85 0.85 -5.44
CA MET A 344 -17.33 -0.38 -4.84
C MET A 344 -18.11 -1.60 -5.38
N PRO A 345 -17.43 -2.58 -6.01
CA PRO A 345 -18.09 -3.76 -6.55
C PRO A 345 -18.68 -4.66 -5.45
N ASP A 346 -19.88 -5.18 -5.68
CA ASP A 346 -20.57 -6.12 -4.76
C ASP A 346 -19.76 -7.39 -4.43
N ALA A 347 -18.75 -7.72 -5.26
CA ALA A 347 -17.84 -8.84 -5.03
C ALA A 347 -16.94 -8.63 -3.81
N LEU A 348 -16.67 -7.38 -3.41
CA LEU A 348 -15.98 -7.06 -2.16
C LEU A 348 -16.93 -7.27 -0.98
N SER A 349 -16.57 -8.19 -0.09
CA SER A 349 -17.36 -8.55 1.09
C SER A 349 -16.47 -8.90 2.27
N GLY A 350 -17.06 -8.96 3.47
CA GLY A 350 -16.31 -9.16 4.72
C GLY A 350 -15.34 -8.00 4.99
N ALA A 351 -14.23 -8.28 5.68
CA ALA A 351 -13.23 -7.29 6.05
C ALA A 351 -12.84 -6.29 4.94
N PRO A 352 -12.48 -6.70 3.70
CA PRO A 352 -12.14 -5.76 2.63
C PRO A 352 -13.21 -4.71 2.31
N ALA A 353 -14.50 -4.96 2.58
CA ALA A 353 -15.59 -4.02 2.31
C ALA A 353 -15.73 -2.92 3.38
N HIS A 354 -14.97 -2.97 4.49
CA HIS A 354 -14.95 -1.95 5.56
C HIS A 354 -13.90 -0.86 5.35
N TYR A 355 -13.34 -0.75 4.15
CA TYR A 355 -12.32 0.24 3.83
C TYR A 355 -12.91 1.30 2.91
N ALA A 356 -12.52 2.56 3.13
CA ALA A 356 -12.72 3.66 2.19
C ALA A 356 -11.50 3.78 1.27
N MET A 357 -11.66 4.47 0.13
CA MET A 357 -10.58 4.69 -0.83
C MET A 357 -10.45 6.17 -1.20
N SER A 358 -9.22 6.65 -1.41
CA SER A 358 -8.93 7.89 -2.12
C SER A 358 -7.92 7.62 -3.23
N ILE A 359 -8.03 8.34 -4.35
CA ILE A 359 -7.38 7.98 -5.61
C ILE A 359 -6.58 9.17 -6.17
N GLY A 360 -5.31 8.92 -6.47
CA GLY A 360 -4.42 9.88 -7.13
C GLY A 360 -3.91 9.30 -8.43
N TYR A 361 -4.59 9.58 -9.55
CA TYR A 361 -4.08 9.24 -10.90
C TYR A 361 -3.56 10.50 -11.61
N GLN A 362 -3.67 11.64 -10.95
CA GLN A 362 -3.13 12.93 -11.32
C GLN A 362 -2.84 13.72 -10.04
N MET A 363 -1.93 14.71 -10.14
CA MET A 363 -1.59 15.60 -9.03
C MET A 363 -2.59 16.77 -8.94
N LEU A 364 -2.99 17.33 -10.09
CA LEU A 364 -3.97 18.41 -10.20
C LEU A 364 -5.06 18.02 -11.21
N SER A 365 -6.23 18.63 -11.06
CA SER A 365 -7.34 18.53 -12.02
C SER A 365 -7.56 19.88 -12.73
N PRO A 366 -7.54 19.95 -14.07
CA PRO A 366 -7.29 18.85 -15.00
C PRO A 366 -5.83 18.37 -14.97
N ALA A 367 -5.62 17.10 -15.36
CA ALA A 367 -4.29 16.49 -15.46
C ALA A 367 -3.32 17.36 -16.26
N GLN A 368 -2.17 17.62 -15.66
CA GLN A 368 -1.06 18.31 -16.29
C GLN A 368 -0.20 17.30 -17.10
N PRO A 369 0.46 17.72 -18.19
CA PRO A 369 1.32 16.84 -19.00
C PRO A 369 2.47 16.25 -18.19
N VAL A 370 3.12 15.18 -18.66
CA VAL A 370 4.28 14.54 -17.99
C VAL A 370 5.41 15.53 -17.73
N ASN A 371 5.68 16.38 -18.72
CA ASN A 371 6.68 17.45 -18.68
C ASN A 371 6.07 18.76 -19.20
N GLY A 372 6.60 19.89 -18.75
CA GLY A 372 6.20 21.22 -19.24
C GLY A 372 4.84 21.77 -18.76
N GLY A 373 4.23 21.17 -17.73
CA GLY A 373 3.05 21.73 -17.06
C GLY A 373 3.37 23.00 -16.25
N VAL A 374 2.32 23.72 -15.83
CA VAL A 374 2.46 25.09 -15.25
C VAL A 374 1.89 25.24 -13.85
N ASN A 375 1.57 24.13 -13.17
CA ASN A 375 1.05 24.12 -11.79
C ASN A 375 -0.25 24.93 -11.61
N VAL A 376 -1.18 24.74 -12.55
CA VAL A 376 -2.52 25.38 -12.58
C VAL A 376 -3.58 24.29 -12.57
N GLY A 377 -4.63 24.46 -11.77
CA GLY A 377 -5.73 23.51 -11.62
C GLY A 377 -6.24 23.46 -10.19
N GLU A 378 -7.24 22.62 -9.96
CA GLU A 378 -7.70 22.26 -8.62
C GLU A 378 -6.81 21.16 -8.03
N LEU A 379 -6.65 21.20 -6.70
CA LEU A 379 -5.89 20.20 -5.94
C LEU A 379 -6.59 18.84 -5.99
N VAL A 380 -5.82 17.76 -6.13
CA VAL A 380 -6.32 16.39 -5.98
C VAL A 380 -5.73 15.84 -4.70
N THR A 381 -6.48 15.93 -3.61
CA THR A 381 -5.99 15.53 -2.28
C THR A 381 -6.13 14.02 -2.07
N VAL A 382 -5.02 13.35 -1.78
CA VAL A 382 -4.93 11.89 -1.63
C VAL A 382 -3.93 11.59 -0.53
N PHE A 383 -4.44 11.11 0.61
CA PHE A 383 -3.64 10.76 1.78
C PHE A 383 -4.34 9.68 2.61
N ASN A 384 -3.58 8.89 3.38
CA ASN A 384 -4.13 7.98 4.37
C ASN A 384 -4.28 8.72 5.72
N PRO A 385 -5.49 8.78 6.29
CA PRO A 385 -5.70 9.53 7.53
C PRO A 385 -4.92 8.97 8.72
N TYR A 386 -4.69 7.65 8.77
CA TYR A 386 -3.92 7.02 9.85
C TYR A 386 -2.41 7.21 9.73
N LEU A 387 -1.91 7.70 8.58
CA LEU A 387 -0.48 7.84 8.32
C LEU A 387 -0.05 9.30 8.13
N GLU A 388 -0.74 10.06 7.29
CA GLU A 388 -0.33 11.40 6.89
C GLU A 388 -1.05 12.53 7.65
N ALA A 389 -2.22 12.31 8.27
CA ALA A 389 -3.02 13.43 8.82
C ALA A 389 -2.28 14.26 9.89
N GLY A 390 -1.34 13.65 10.61
CA GLY A 390 -0.48 14.32 11.57
C GLY A 390 0.76 15.01 11.00
N PHE A 391 0.99 15.00 9.68
CA PHE A 391 2.13 15.69 9.10
C PHE A 391 1.99 17.21 9.18
N ASP A 392 3.05 17.84 9.69
CA ASP A 392 3.16 19.28 9.83
C ASP A 392 3.96 19.93 8.68
N PRO A 393 3.99 21.27 8.60
CA PRO A 393 4.71 21.97 7.54
C PRO A 393 6.23 21.76 7.50
N ALA A 394 6.85 21.18 8.54
CA ALA A 394 8.26 20.85 8.57
C ALA A 394 8.56 19.50 7.90
N VAL A 395 7.55 18.63 7.76
CA VAL A 395 7.64 17.39 6.96
C VAL A 395 7.92 17.69 5.50
N PHE A 396 7.33 18.76 4.96
CA PHE A 396 7.43 19.09 3.54
C PHE A 396 8.56 20.07 3.31
N GLN A 397 9.61 19.65 2.58
CA GLN A 397 10.74 20.50 2.22
C GLN A 397 10.53 21.16 0.86
N GLU A 398 9.91 20.45 -0.09
CA GLU A 398 9.56 20.99 -1.39
C GLU A 398 8.15 21.60 -1.35
N LYS A 399 8.04 22.87 -1.75
CA LYS A 399 6.80 23.66 -1.63
C LYS A 399 6.59 24.49 -2.88
N ARG A 400 5.39 24.41 -3.45
CA ARG A 400 4.98 25.22 -4.59
C ARG A 400 3.58 25.77 -4.41
N THR A 401 3.32 26.91 -5.02
CA THR A 401 1.98 27.52 -5.06
C THR A 401 1.25 27.03 -6.30
N VAL A 402 0.08 26.44 -6.12
CA VAL A 402 -0.84 26.06 -7.20
C VAL A 402 -1.77 27.22 -7.49
N GLN A 403 -1.99 27.54 -8.76
CA GLN A 403 -3.02 28.51 -9.14
C GLN A 403 -4.34 27.78 -9.37
N THR A 404 -5.28 27.94 -8.44
CA THR A 404 -6.65 27.39 -8.57
C THR A 404 -7.61 28.47 -9.05
N ASN A 405 -8.86 28.10 -9.35
CA ASN A 405 -9.88 29.08 -9.72
C ASN A 405 -10.23 30.04 -8.57
N ALA A 406 -10.02 29.60 -7.32
CA ALA A 406 -10.22 30.42 -6.12
C ALA A 406 -9.00 31.33 -5.80
N GLY A 407 -7.89 31.16 -6.52
CA GLY A 407 -6.66 31.92 -6.34
C GLY A 407 -5.45 31.04 -5.99
N PRO A 408 -4.30 31.66 -5.66
CA PRO A 408 -3.09 30.92 -5.31
C PRO A 408 -3.26 30.16 -3.98
N VAL A 409 -2.98 28.86 -3.99
CA VAL A 409 -3.03 27.99 -2.81
C VAL A 409 -1.64 27.40 -2.53
N ALA A 410 -1.20 27.46 -1.28
CA ALA A 410 -0.02 26.78 -0.79
C ALA A 410 -0.43 25.70 0.22
N THR A 411 -0.24 24.44 -0.16
CA THR A 411 -0.49 23.28 0.70
C THR A 411 0.69 23.09 1.66
N ARG A 412 0.42 22.67 2.90
CA ARG A 412 1.48 22.54 3.93
C ARG A 412 1.20 21.54 5.05
N TYR A 413 0.07 20.84 5.01
CA TYR A 413 -0.30 19.83 6.00
C TYR A 413 -0.54 18.50 5.29
N GLY A 414 -0.38 17.38 6.00
CA GLY A 414 -0.65 16.07 5.40
C GLY A 414 -2.10 15.88 4.95
N VAL A 415 -3.06 16.54 5.60
CA VAL A 415 -4.45 16.57 5.15
C VAL A 415 -4.69 17.35 3.84
N GLN A 416 -3.63 17.90 3.25
CA GLN A 416 -3.62 18.59 1.95
C GLN A 416 -2.60 17.98 0.99
N SER A 417 -2.07 16.79 1.28
CA SER A 417 -1.08 16.15 0.41
C SER A 417 -1.74 15.36 -0.71
N ASN A 418 -0.94 15.12 -1.75
CA ASN A 418 -1.20 14.13 -2.77
C ASN A 418 -0.04 13.13 -2.73
N CYS A 419 -0.34 11.85 -2.47
CA CYS A 419 0.70 10.84 -2.38
C CYS A 419 1.52 10.71 -3.67
N MET A 420 0.94 10.91 -4.87
CA MET A 420 1.72 10.94 -6.11
C MET A 420 2.72 12.08 -6.12
N THR A 421 2.32 13.31 -5.76
CA THR A 421 3.26 14.45 -5.70
C THR A 421 4.40 14.14 -4.74
N CYS A 422 4.08 13.67 -3.53
CA CYS A 422 5.07 13.35 -2.52
C CYS A 422 6.05 12.25 -2.97
N HIS A 423 5.54 11.17 -3.59
CA HIS A 423 6.35 10.05 -4.03
C HIS A 423 7.09 10.30 -5.35
N SER A 424 6.61 11.22 -6.19
CA SER A 424 7.29 11.59 -7.43
C SER A 424 8.70 12.16 -7.19
N LEU A 425 8.96 12.67 -5.98
CA LEU A 425 10.26 13.15 -5.53
C LEU A 425 11.28 12.05 -5.21
N ALA A 426 10.89 10.77 -5.26
CA ALA A 426 11.78 9.65 -4.96
C ALA A 426 13.03 9.67 -5.84
N MET A 427 14.18 9.95 -5.22
CA MET A 427 15.46 10.09 -5.90
C MET A 427 16.64 9.64 -5.04
N TYR A 428 17.71 9.25 -5.71
CA TYR A 428 19.01 8.95 -5.11
C TYR A 428 19.98 10.09 -5.43
N ASP A 429 20.54 10.70 -4.40
CA ASP A 429 21.56 11.76 -4.50
C ASP A 429 22.96 11.12 -4.40
N PRO A 430 23.76 11.07 -5.47
CA PRO A 430 25.08 10.44 -5.44
C PRO A 430 26.08 11.17 -4.53
N THR A 431 25.77 12.38 -4.08
CA THR A 431 26.60 13.20 -3.19
C THR A 431 26.23 13.09 -1.71
N ALA A 432 25.06 12.52 -1.40
CA ALA A 432 24.59 12.35 -0.03
C ALA A 432 25.33 11.24 0.73
N ASP A 433 25.47 11.43 2.05
CA ASP A 433 25.96 10.41 2.96
C ASP A 433 24.81 9.53 3.47
N TYR A 434 24.80 8.28 3.02
CA TYR A 434 23.80 7.27 3.39
C TYR A 434 24.25 6.35 4.53
N SER A 435 25.39 6.61 5.18
CA SER A 435 25.86 5.83 6.31
C SER A 435 24.89 5.89 7.51
N ASP A 436 24.97 4.90 8.40
CA ASP A 436 24.13 4.83 9.60
C ASP A 436 24.36 6.06 10.48
N GLY A 437 23.32 6.89 10.64
CA GLY A 437 23.38 8.18 11.33
C GLY A 437 23.43 9.41 10.40
N GLY A 438 23.47 9.19 9.08
CA GLY A 438 23.20 10.22 8.07
C GLY A 438 21.77 10.74 8.13
N GLY A 439 21.49 11.85 7.43
CA GLY A 439 20.16 12.45 7.34
C GLY A 439 19.10 11.50 6.76
N PRO A 440 17.81 11.90 6.74
CA PRO A 440 16.74 11.05 6.23
C PRO A 440 16.98 10.66 4.78
N ARG A 441 16.99 9.35 4.50
CA ARG A 441 17.19 8.80 3.15
C ARG A 441 16.02 9.07 2.20
N GLU A 442 14.85 9.34 2.76
CA GLU A 442 13.58 9.52 2.06
C GLU A 442 13.17 10.99 2.09
N ALA A 443 13.99 11.88 1.51
CA ALA A 443 13.72 13.31 1.44
C ALA A 443 14.22 13.85 0.09
N PRO A 444 13.60 14.90 -0.46
CA PRO A 444 12.56 15.75 0.12
C PRO A 444 11.14 15.18 -0.01
N TYR A 445 10.24 15.65 0.87
CA TYR A 445 8.79 15.44 0.74
C TYR A 445 8.06 16.71 0.29
N ALA A 446 6.88 16.50 -0.28
CA ALA A 446 5.97 17.53 -0.75
C ALA A 446 4.52 17.24 -0.34
N SER A 447 3.72 18.31 -0.23
CA SER A 447 2.26 18.23 -0.18
C SER A 447 1.69 18.11 -1.59
N ASP A 448 0.56 18.75 -1.92
CA ASP A 448 -0.03 18.69 -3.26
C ASP A 448 0.37 19.89 -4.15
N PHE A 449 0.94 19.55 -5.31
CA PHE A 449 1.21 20.41 -6.47
C PHE A 449 1.63 19.53 -7.66
N TYR A 450 1.70 20.12 -8.86
CA TYR A 450 2.23 19.49 -10.06
C TYR A 450 3.77 19.42 -10.06
N LEU A 451 4.33 18.22 -10.20
CA LEU A 451 5.74 17.98 -10.44
C LEU A 451 5.98 17.35 -11.82
N ALA A 452 6.79 18.00 -12.64
CA ALA A 452 7.23 17.46 -13.93
C ALA A 452 8.24 16.33 -13.74
N ARG A 453 8.36 15.38 -14.67
CA ARG A 453 9.40 14.34 -14.59
C ARG A 453 10.79 14.87 -14.96
N ASP A 454 10.86 15.97 -15.68
CA ASP A 454 12.08 16.72 -16.02
C ASP A 454 12.33 17.94 -15.13
N ASP A 455 11.74 17.95 -13.93
CA ASP A 455 11.87 19.06 -13.00
C ASP A 455 13.30 19.20 -12.46
N SER A 456 13.77 20.45 -12.31
CA SER A 456 15.11 20.76 -11.81
C SER A 456 15.41 20.22 -10.39
N VAL A 457 14.40 19.83 -9.61
CA VAL A 457 14.62 19.14 -8.33
C VAL A 457 15.42 17.83 -8.51
N PHE A 458 15.38 17.25 -9.70
CA PHE A 458 16.13 16.04 -10.05
C PHE A 458 17.53 16.30 -10.61
N ASP A 459 17.94 17.56 -10.77
CA ASP A 459 19.26 17.89 -11.33
C ASP A 459 20.38 17.28 -10.47
N GLY A 460 21.19 16.41 -11.08
CA GLY A 460 22.28 15.69 -10.42
C GLY A 460 21.85 14.49 -9.58
N ASN A 461 20.55 14.17 -9.54
CA ASN A 461 19.98 13.05 -8.81
C ASN A 461 19.46 11.97 -9.78
N LEU A 462 19.43 10.72 -9.31
CA LEU A 462 18.86 9.59 -10.05
C LEU A 462 17.42 9.34 -9.59
N GLN A 463 16.43 9.49 -10.48
CA GLN A 463 15.03 9.26 -10.13
C GLN A 463 14.73 7.77 -9.89
N LEU A 464 13.85 7.49 -8.92
CA LEU A 464 13.55 6.13 -8.43
C LEU A 464 12.12 5.66 -8.76
N ASP A 465 11.54 6.14 -9.86
CA ASP A 465 10.24 5.69 -10.39
C ASP A 465 9.13 5.65 -9.31
N PHE A 466 9.05 6.68 -8.46
CA PHE A 466 8.11 6.86 -7.32
C PHE A 466 8.38 6.05 -6.04
N LEU A 467 9.46 5.26 -5.99
CA LEU A 467 9.71 4.30 -4.91
C LEU A 467 10.79 4.76 -3.94
N TRP A 468 10.41 5.56 -2.94
CA TRP A 468 11.29 5.93 -1.81
C TRP A 468 11.87 4.72 -1.08
N SER A 469 11.15 3.60 -1.06
CA SER A 469 11.63 2.34 -0.48
C SER A 469 12.94 1.84 -1.09
N VAL A 470 13.28 2.23 -2.32
CA VAL A 470 14.57 1.87 -2.93
C VAL A 470 15.74 2.43 -2.12
N VAL A 471 15.70 3.71 -1.74
CA VAL A 471 16.74 4.33 -0.88
C VAL A 471 16.51 4.08 0.61
N GLY A 472 15.24 3.99 1.04
CA GLY A 472 14.88 3.69 2.42
C GLY A 472 15.45 2.36 2.93
N PHE A 473 15.47 1.34 2.06
CA PHE A 473 15.96 -0.01 2.36
C PHE A 473 17.27 -0.37 1.65
N MET A 474 17.94 0.63 1.06
CA MET A 474 19.21 0.42 0.38
C MET A 474 20.27 -0.12 1.36
N ASP A 475 20.99 -1.16 0.95
CA ASP A 475 22.24 -1.53 1.62
C ASP A 475 23.29 -0.47 1.25
N ALA A 476 23.71 0.33 2.24
CA ALA A 476 24.71 1.39 2.06
C ALA A 476 26.15 0.87 2.19
N ALA A 477 26.35 -0.37 2.66
CA ALA A 477 27.67 -0.99 2.74
C ALA A 477 28.13 -1.55 1.38
N LYS A 478 27.21 -1.68 0.41
CA LYS A 478 27.42 -2.28 -0.91
C LYS A 478 26.74 -1.47 -1.97
#